data_AF-A0A0Q5ZUA0-F1
#
_entry.id   AF-A0A0Q5ZUA0-F1
#
_cell.length_a   1.000
_cell.length_b   1.000
_cell.length_c   1.000
_cell.angle_alpha   90.00
_cell.angle_beta   90.00
_cell.angle_gamma   90.00
#
_symmetry.space_group_name_H-M   'P 1'
#
loop_
_entity.id
_entity.type
_entity.pdbx_description
1 polymer ?
#
loop_
_entity_poly.entity_id
_entity_poly.type
_entity_poly.pdbx_seq_one_letter_code
_entity_poly.pdbx_strand_id
1 'polypeptide(L)'
;MEAAIEALDDKWLSKAAKRTEKFRAIGTFQEKSSIWSDIKPILIDVQRDKCAYCERKFEGVMYGKIEYDVEHFRPKSSVPVWPDCRKHPSLSYSFTTGEEFQTGYWWLAYDIGNYAAACKVCNTIFKLNFFPIAGHRCENADDPLALAAEEQYLCNPIGDDDADPETLVSFVATTAVPAVRRGPRNRRGRVIIDFFGLNLREILHRERAQTIALFGSALEAKARGAATAEDDAIIGRIGDPAIPHASCLRSFHRLWTKDRALGRRTYDLCRSYAVSNAGTAPPDIRR
;
A
#
# COMPACT_ATOMS: atom_id res chain seq x y z
N MET A 1 1.66 -18.61 2.91
CA MET A 1 2.98 -18.01 2.62
C MET A 1 4.11 -18.95 3.04
N GLU A 2 4.10 -19.48 4.26
CA GLU A 2 5.11 -20.44 4.76
C GLU A 2 5.37 -21.63 3.82
N ALA A 3 4.34 -22.36 3.40
CA ALA A 3 4.49 -23.50 2.49
C ALA A 3 5.18 -23.12 1.15
N ALA A 4 4.95 -21.90 0.63
CA ALA A 4 5.62 -21.43 -0.57
C ALA A 4 7.09 -21.08 -0.30
N ILE A 5 7.42 -20.61 0.91
CA ILE A 5 8.80 -20.38 1.36
C ILE A 5 9.54 -21.70 1.48
N GLU A 6 8.94 -22.70 2.12
CA GLU A 6 9.53 -24.03 2.26
C GLU A 6 9.76 -24.72 0.91
N ALA A 7 8.85 -24.52 -0.05
CA ALA A 7 9.02 -25.03 -1.41
C ALA A 7 10.17 -24.34 -2.16
N LEU A 8 10.49 -23.08 -1.83
CA LEU A 8 11.57 -22.31 -2.45
C LEU A 8 12.94 -22.56 -1.79
N ASP A 9 12.99 -22.57 -0.45
CA ASP A 9 14.14 -22.89 0.39
C ASP A 9 13.63 -23.51 1.71
N ASP A 10 13.73 -24.84 1.79
CA ASP A 10 13.29 -25.67 2.92
C ASP A 10 13.95 -25.30 4.26
N LYS A 11 15.06 -24.58 4.23
CA LYS A 11 15.80 -24.14 5.42
C LYS A 11 15.52 -22.69 5.78
N TRP A 12 14.83 -21.91 4.94
CA TRP A 12 14.67 -20.47 5.16
C TRP A 12 14.00 -20.16 6.50
N LEU A 13 12.89 -20.82 6.83
CA LEU A 13 12.19 -20.62 8.11
C LEU A 13 13.07 -20.98 9.31
N SER A 14 13.83 -22.08 9.23
CA SER A 14 14.77 -22.47 10.29
C SER A 14 15.94 -21.47 10.45
N LYS A 15 16.42 -20.90 9.33
CA LYS A 15 17.47 -19.87 9.29
C LYS A 15 16.96 -18.55 9.87
N ALA A 16 15.70 -18.20 9.60
CA ALA A 16 15.01 -17.03 10.14
C ALA A 16 14.84 -17.17 11.66
N ALA A 17 14.30 -18.29 12.14
CA ALA A 17 14.14 -18.55 13.58
C ALA A 17 15.46 -18.45 14.36
N LYS A 18 16.54 -19.07 13.85
CA LYS A 18 17.88 -18.98 14.46
C LYS A 18 18.42 -17.56 14.54
N ARG A 19 18.04 -16.67 13.62
CA ARG A 19 18.44 -15.25 13.65
C ARG A 19 17.61 -14.47 14.65
N THR A 20 16.30 -14.70 14.68
CA THR A 20 15.41 -14.11 15.69
C THR A 20 15.86 -14.46 17.11
N GLU A 21 16.25 -15.71 17.38
CA GLU A 21 16.80 -16.11 18.69
C GLU A 21 18.07 -15.35 19.07
N LYS A 22 18.95 -15.06 18.10
CA LYS A 22 20.14 -14.22 18.36
C LYS A 22 19.73 -12.80 18.75
N PHE A 23 18.73 -12.23 18.09
CA PHE A 23 18.23 -10.89 18.42
C PHE A 23 17.55 -10.87 19.79
N ARG A 24 16.81 -11.94 20.15
CA ARG A 24 16.22 -12.12 21.49
C ARG A 24 17.29 -12.11 22.59
N ALA A 25 18.42 -12.77 22.35
CA ALA A 25 19.52 -12.81 23.33
C ALA A 25 20.20 -11.44 23.57
N ILE A 26 20.19 -10.55 22.57
CA ILE A 26 20.87 -9.23 22.66
C ILE A 26 19.90 -8.05 22.83
N GLY A 27 18.60 -8.24 22.60
CA GLY A 27 17.58 -7.20 22.71
C GLY A 27 17.64 -6.11 21.62
N THR A 28 18.26 -6.40 20.48
CA THR A 28 18.42 -5.43 19.37
C THR A 28 18.66 -6.12 18.03
N PHE A 29 18.45 -5.40 16.93
CA PHE A 29 18.78 -5.90 15.60
C PHE A 29 20.26 -5.62 15.30
N GLN A 30 21.05 -6.69 15.15
CA GLN A 30 22.47 -6.59 14.82
C GLN A 30 22.86 -7.65 13.80
N GLU A 31 22.84 -7.30 12.52
CA GLU A 31 23.26 -8.20 11.43
C GLU A 31 23.89 -7.43 10.27
N LYS A 32 24.90 -8.03 9.63
CA LYS A 32 25.62 -7.43 8.49
C LYS A 32 25.09 -7.87 7.12
N SER A 33 24.46 -9.04 7.04
CA SER A 33 23.87 -9.59 5.82
C SER A 33 22.51 -10.19 6.17
N SER A 34 21.64 -10.32 5.18
CA SER A 34 20.25 -10.75 5.41
C SER A 34 19.81 -11.81 4.42
N ILE A 35 18.72 -12.51 4.76
CA ILE A 35 18.12 -13.55 3.91
C ILE A 35 16.72 -13.19 3.41
N TRP A 36 16.15 -12.05 3.81
CA TRP A 36 14.77 -11.69 3.43
C TRP A 36 14.59 -11.47 1.94
N SER A 37 15.64 -11.10 1.21
CA SER A 37 15.56 -10.94 -0.24
C SER A 37 15.36 -12.27 -0.98
N ASP A 38 15.66 -13.40 -0.33
CA ASP A 38 15.55 -14.73 -0.94
C ASP A 38 14.09 -15.09 -1.23
N ILE A 39 13.14 -14.55 -0.46
CA ILE A 39 11.69 -14.82 -0.60
C ILE A 39 10.94 -13.76 -1.43
N LYS A 40 11.65 -12.83 -2.09
CA LYS A 40 11.04 -11.84 -3.01
C LYS A 40 10.07 -12.46 -4.04
N PRO A 41 10.37 -13.62 -4.68
CA PRO A 41 9.45 -14.27 -5.62
C PRO A 41 8.09 -14.64 -5.03
N ILE A 42 8.03 -14.91 -3.72
CA ILE A 42 6.79 -15.32 -3.04
C ILE A 42 5.96 -14.08 -2.70
N LEU A 43 6.61 -13.02 -2.21
CA LEU A 43 5.93 -11.76 -1.88
C LEU A 43 5.27 -11.13 -3.11
N ILE A 44 5.98 -11.13 -4.25
CA ILE A 44 5.47 -10.53 -5.48
C ILE A 44 4.27 -11.33 -6.03
N ASP A 45 4.30 -12.66 -5.93
CA ASP A 45 3.20 -13.53 -6.36
C ASP A 45 1.94 -13.33 -5.51
N VAL A 46 2.09 -13.37 -4.18
CA VAL A 46 0.98 -13.14 -3.22
C VAL A 46 0.37 -11.75 -3.42
N GLN A 47 1.18 -10.75 -3.74
CA GLN A 47 0.73 -9.38 -3.99
C GLN A 47 0.30 -9.11 -5.44
N ARG A 48 0.25 -10.14 -6.30
CA ARG A 48 -0.14 -10.03 -7.71
C ARG A 48 0.71 -8.99 -8.47
N ASP A 49 2.01 -9.01 -8.23
CA ASP A 49 3.01 -8.08 -8.74
C ASP A 49 2.69 -6.60 -8.50
N LYS A 50 2.11 -6.25 -7.35
CA LYS A 50 1.83 -4.86 -7.00
C LYS A 50 2.54 -4.40 -5.75
N CYS A 51 2.85 -3.11 -5.73
CA CYS A 51 3.29 -2.43 -4.51
C CYS A 51 2.19 -2.50 -3.46
N ALA A 52 2.54 -2.96 -2.25
CA ALA A 52 1.65 -3.06 -1.11
C ALA A 52 0.91 -1.74 -0.78
N TYR A 53 1.52 -0.59 -1.08
CA TYR A 53 1.01 0.71 -0.62
C TYR A 53 0.39 1.56 -1.73
N CYS A 54 1.00 1.61 -2.90
CA CYS A 54 0.54 2.47 -4.00
C CYS A 54 -0.13 1.72 -5.14
N GLU A 55 -0.23 0.39 -5.06
CA GLU A 55 -0.83 -0.49 -6.06
C GLU A 55 -0.29 -0.36 -7.50
N ARG A 56 0.86 0.31 -7.66
CA ARG A 56 1.58 0.30 -8.93
C ARG A 56 2.00 -1.14 -9.23
N LYS A 57 1.72 -1.59 -10.45
CA LYS A 57 2.15 -2.88 -10.98
C LYS A 57 3.66 -2.85 -11.24
N PHE A 58 4.34 -3.90 -10.81
CA PHE A 58 5.73 -4.17 -11.08
C PHE A 58 5.88 -5.03 -12.33
N GLU A 59 7.07 -4.99 -12.88
CA GLU A 59 7.52 -6.05 -13.77
C GLU A 59 7.56 -7.40 -13.03
N GLY A 60 7.34 -8.50 -13.75
CA GLY A 60 7.26 -9.84 -13.16
C GLY A 60 8.56 -10.32 -12.51
N VAL A 61 8.53 -11.49 -11.87
CA VAL A 61 9.66 -12.08 -11.08
C VAL A 61 11.01 -12.03 -11.81
N MET A 62 11.02 -12.22 -13.13
CA MET A 62 12.24 -12.33 -13.93
C MET A 62 13.02 -11.01 -14.04
N TYR A 63 12.33 -9.88 -14.21
CA TYR A 63 12.97 -8.58 -14.47
C TYR A 63 12.66 -7.52 -13.41
N GLY A 64 11.60 -7.69 -12.61
CA GLY A 64 11.12 -6.69 -11.65
C GLY A 64 11.87 -6.62 -10.32
N LYS A 65 12.87 -7.48 -10.07
CA LYS A 65 13.58 -7.53 -8.77
C LYS A 65 14.16 -6.18 -8.31
N ILE A 66 14.50 -5.30 -9.25
CA ILE A 66 15.05 -3.96 -9.00
C ILE A 66 13.95 -2.95 -8.61
N GLU A 67 12.70 -3.16 -9.01
CA GLU A 67 11.60 -2.21 -8.82
C GLU A 67 11.08 -2.16 -7.39
N TYR A 68 11.30 -3.23 -6.62
CA TYR A 68 10.77 -3.39 -5.28
C TYR A 68 11.79 -3.96 -4.28
N ASP A 69 11.53 -3.67 -3.00
CA ASP A 69 12.26 -4.20 -1.85
C ASP A 69 11.34 -5.03 -0.97
N VAL A 70 11.97 -5.84 -0.11
CA VAL A 70 11.28 -6.43 1.05
C VAL A 70 11.17 -5.37 2.12
N GLU A 71 10.01 -4.77 2.18
CA GLU A 71 9.60 -3.83 3.21
C GLU A 71 9.39 -4.54 4.54
N HIS A 72 9.77 -3.89 5.64
CA HIS A 72 9.44 -4.34 6.99
C HIS A 72 8.33 -3.44 7.52
N PHE A 73 7.09 -3.94 7.62
CA PHE A 73 5.93 -3.16 8.03
C PHE A 73 6.22 -2.40 9.34
N ARG A 74 6.61 -3.14 10.38
CA ARG A 74 7.26 -2.66 11.59
C ARG A 74 8.79 -2.64 11.41
N PRO A 75 9.46 -1.48 11.54
CA PRO A 75 10.90 -1.36 11.32
C PRO A 75 11.71 -2.18 12.33
N LYS A 76 12.66 -2.96 11.84
CA LYS A 76 13.57 -3.79 12.65
C LYS A 76 14.57 -3.00 13.52
N SER A 77 14.68 -1.70 13.32
CA SER A 77 15.64 -0.81 13.96
C SER A 77 14.92 0.49 14.34
N SER A 78 15.67 1.48 14.85
CA SER A 78 15.11 2.73 15.38
C SER A 78 14.00 3.34 14.52
N VAL A 79 12.93 3.79 15.18
CA VAL A 79 11.77 4.44 14.58
C VAL A 79 11.77 5.90 15.03
N PRO A 80 12.10 6.86 14.16
CA PRO A 80 11.99 8.28 14.48
C PRO A 80 10.52 8.73 14.51
N VAL A 81 10.28 9.88 15.16
CA VAL A 81 8.95 10.53 15.17
C VAL A 81 8.53 10.89 13.74
N TRP A 82 7.30 10.55 13.38
CA TRP A 82 6.65 10.97 12.13
C TRP A 82 5.38 11.77 12.45
N PRO A 83 5.04 12.85 11.72
CA PRO A 83 5.83 13.48 10.67
C PRO A 83 7.08 14.20 11.23
N ASP A 84 8.22 14.04 10.55
CA ASP A 84 9.39 14.89 10.78
C ASP A 84 9.13 16.31 10.25
N CYS A 85 9.31 17.34 11.08
CA CYS A 85 8.95 18.72 10.75
C CYS A 85 9.80 19.34 9.63
N ARG A 86 11.01 18.83 9.37
CA ARG A 86 11.89 19.31 8.29
C ARG A 86 11.53 18.66 6.97
N LYS A 87 11.23 17.35 6.98
CA LYS A 87 10.85 16.57 5.80
C LYS A 87 9.38 16.76 5.41
N HIS A 88 8.51 17.05 6.38
CA HIS A 88 7.07 17.15 6.20
C HIS A 88 6.50 18.45 6.80
N PRO A 89 6.99 19.64 6.40
CA PRO A 89 6.58 20.91 7.00
C PRO A 89 5.09 21.23 6.82
N SER A 90 4.42 20.61 5.85
CA SER A 90 3.00 20.78 5.59
C SER A 90 2.09 19.83 6.38
N LEU A 91 2.65 18.85 7.10
CA LEU A 91 1.88 17.86 7.85
C LEU A 91 1.82 18.23 9.33
N SER A 92 0.62 18.39 9.84
CA SER A 92 0.34 18.58 11.26
C SER A 92 -0.97 17.90 11.62
N TYR A 93 -0.98 17.22 12.77
CA TYR A 93 -2.12 16.48 13.25
C TYR A 93 -2.49 16.91 14.67
N SER A 94 -3.79 17.01 14.94
CA SER A 94 -4.33 17.26 16.28
C SER A 94 -4.37 15.99 17.15
N PHE A 95 -3.67 14.94 16.74
CA PHE A 95 -3.59 13.64 17.43
C PHE A 95 -2.15 13.13 17.37
N THR A 96 -1.79 12.29 18.33
CA THR A 96 -0.45 11.68 18.37
C THR A 96 -0.25 10.66 17.24
N THR A 97 0.99 10.59 16.77
CA THR A 97 1.50 9.65 15.77
C THR A 97 2.61 8.76 16.34
N GLY A 98 2.67 8.67 17.67
CA GLY A 98 3.61 7.84 18.41
C GLY A 98 4.92 8.56 18.67
N GLU A 99 5.57 8.15 19.75
CA GLU A 99 6.91 8.62 20.11
C GLU A 99 7.98 7.87 19.29
N GLU A 100 9.21 8.37 19.40
CA GLU A 100 10.37 7.65 18.89
C GLU A 100 10.50 6.28 19.58
N PHE A 101 11.08 5.32 18.85
CA PHE A 101 11.37 4.01 19.40
C PHE A 101 12.78 3.59 19.02
N GLN A 102 13.72 3.74 19.95
CA GLN A 102 15.15 3.65 19.64
C GLN A 102 15.60 2.24 19.25
N THR A 103 15.00 1.21 19.83
CA THR A 103 15.34 -0.20 19.54
C THR A 103 14.67 -0.69 18.27
N GLY A 104 13.46 -0.20 17.97
CA GLY A 104 12.60 -0.78 16.93
C GLY A 104 12.12 -2.18 17.26
N TYR A 105 11.52 -2.83 16.27
CA TYR A 105 10.88 -4.14 16.36
C TYR A 105 11.84 -5.25 15.91
N TRP A 106 12.99 -5.36 16.57
CA TRP A 106 14.06 -6.29 16.17
C TRP A 106 13.62 -7.75 16.16
N TRP A 107 12.65 -8.14 17.00
CA TRP A 107 12.11 -9.51 17.03
C TRP A 107 11.25 -9.83 15.80
N LEU A 108 10.72 -8.82 15.13
CA LEU A 108 9.95 -8.95 13.89
C LEU A 108 10.82 -8.82 12.63
N ALA A 109 12.15 -8.75 12.79
CA ALA A 109 13.07 -8.59 11.66
C ALA A 109 12.98 -9.73 10.65
N TYR A 110 12.63 -10.94 11.09
CA TYR A 110 12.46 -12.15 10.27
C TYR A 110 11.05 -12.75 10.34
N ASP A 111 10.08 -11.96 10.81
CA ASP A 111 8.68 -12.34 10.77
C ASP A 111 8.13 -12.12 9.36
N ILE A 112 7.61 -13.18 8.74
CA ILE A 112 7.12 -13.12 7.36
C ILE A 112 5.82 -12.30 7.23
N GLY A 113 5.01 -12.23 8.29
CA GLY A 113 3.82 -11.36 8.36
C GLY A 113 4.21 -9.88 8.50
N ASN A 114 5.45 -9.60 8.86
CA ASN A 114 6.02 -8.26 8.86
C ASN A 114 6.61 -7.85 7.49
N TYR A 115 6.54 -8.69 6.46
CA TYR A 115 7.12 -8.41 5.15
C TYR A 115 6.10 -8.09 4.07
N ALA A 116 6.46 -7.12 3.21
CA ALA A 116 5.71 -6.82 1.99
C ALA A 116 6.67 -6.44 0.84
N ALA A 117 6.27 -6.65 -0.40
CA ALA A 117 6.89 -6.05 -1.58
C ALA A 117 6.41 -4.60 -1.74
N ALA A 118 7.32 -3.64 -1.62
CA ALA A 118 7.04 -2.22 -1.81
C ALA A 118 7.97 -1.60 -2.84
N CYS A 119 7.46 -0.65 -3.62
CA CYS A 119 8.26 0.02 -4.64
C CYS A 119 9.32 0.90 -3.97
N LYS A 120 10.42 1.20 -4.69
CA LYS A 120 11.50 2.07 -4.18
C LYS A 120 11.00 3.41 -3.66
N VAL A 121 9.98 3.99 -4.29
CA VAL A 121 9.41 5.27 -3.84
C VAL A 121 8.72 5.11 -2.48
N CYS A 122 7.86 4.10 -2.32
CA CYS A 122 7.14 3.88 -1.07
C CYS A 122 8.06 3.43 0.08
N ASN A 123 8.99 2.50 -0.18
CA ASN A 123 9.95 2.01 0.83
C ASN A 123 11.02 3.05 1.15
N THR A 124 11.77 3.51 0.15
CA THR A 124 13.00 4.30 0.37
C THR A 124 12.74 5.80 0.55
N ILE A 125 11.75 6.39 -0.11
CA ILE A 125 11.51 7.84 -0.03
C ILE A 125 10.51 8.17 1.08
N PHE A 126 9.37 7.47 1.12
CA PHE A 126 8.30 7.77 2.06
C PHE A 126 8.47 7.04 3.40
N LYS A 127 8.46 5.71 3.39
CA LYS A 127 8.39 4.93 4.62
C LYS A 127 9.68 5.00 5.44
N LEU A 128 10.83 4.77 4.82
CA LEU A 128 12.11 4.66 5.52
C LEU A 128 11.96 3.72 6.73
N ASN A 129 12.25 4.24 7.92
CA ASN A 129 12.04 3.59 9.22
C ASN A 129 10.94 4.27 10.05
N PHE A 130 10.06 5.08 9.44
CA PHE A 130 8.92 5.65 10.13
C PHE A 130 7.80 4.62 10.31
N PHE A 131 7.13 4.66 11.45
CA PHE A 131 5.99 3.79 11.76
C PHE A 131 5.02 4.49 12.71
N PRO A 132 4.07 5.29 12.20
CA PRO A 132 3.16 6.05 13.04
C PRO A 132 2.11 5.15 13.70
N ILE A 133 1.89 5.36 14.99
CA ILE A 133 0.94 4.61 15.82
C ILE A 133 0.08 5.57 16.66
N ALA A 134 -1.11 5.16 17.08
CA ALA A 134 -1.97 5.99 17.92
C ALA A 134 -1.78 5.73 19.43
N GLY A 135 -1.41 4.50 19.79
CA GLY A 135 -1.16 4.07 21.16
C GLY A 135 0.30 4.20 21.57
N HIS A 136 0.75 3.27 22.42
CA HIS A 136 2.11 3.20 22.94
C HIS A 136 2.90 2.11 22.22
N ARG A 137 4.23 2.27 22.14
CA ARG A 137 5.12 1.27 21.55
C ARG A 137 5.10 -0.01 22.38
N CYS A 138 5.05 -1.16 21.72
CA CYS A 138 5.28 -2.42 22.38
C CYS A 138 6.79 -2.59 22.64
N GLU A 139 7.20 -2.62 23.91
CA GLU A 139 8.59 -2.83 24.32
C GLU A 139 8.91 -4.30 24.61
N ASN A 140 7.89 -5.15 24.74
CA ASN A 140 8.04 -6.56 25.06
C ASN A 140 7.75 -7.44 23.85
N ALA A 141 8.80 -8.12 23.34
CA ALA A 141 8.71 -9.03 22.20
C ALA A 141 7.73 -10.21 22.40
N ASP A 142 7.38 -10.53 23.64
CA ASP A 142 6.51 -11.65 24.01
C ASP A 142 5.09 -11.20 24.43
N ASP A 143 4.73 -9.95 24.16
CA ASP A 143 3.40 -9.40 24.44
C ASP A 143 2.64 -9.04 23.14
N PRO A 144 1.94 -10.02 22.54
CA PRO A 144 1.14 -9.78 21.34
C PRO A 144 -0.05 -8.85 21.58
N LEU A 145 -0.57 -8.77 22.82
CA LEU A 145 -1.66 -7.86 23.16
C LEU A 145 -1.18 -6.41 23.18
N ALA A 146 -0.02 -6.15 23.76
CA ALA A 146 0.61 -4.83 23.70
C ALA A 146 0.96 -4.44 22.26
N LEU A 147 1.42 -5.39 21.43
CA LEU A 147 1.70 -5.14 20.01
C LEU A 147 0.44 -4.78 19.21
N ALA A 148 -0.70 -5.40 19.52
CA ALA A 148 -1.99 -5.05 18.92
C ALA A 148 -2.52 -3.70 19.43
N ALA A 149 -2.24 -3.36 20.69
CA ALA A 149 -2.65 -2.10 21.33
C ALA A 149 -1.88 -0.86 20.82
N GLU A 150 -0.85 -1.02 19.98
CA GLU A 150 -0.17 0.11 19.35
C GLU A 150 -1.12 0.94 18.46
N GLU A 151 -2.17 0.31 17.91
CA GLU A 151 -3.09 0.94 16.96
C GLU A 151 -2.35 1.61 15.78
N GLN A 152 -1.70 0.80 14.94
CA GLN A 152 -0.92 1.31 13.81
C GLN A 152 -1.78 2.14 12.83
N TYR A 153 -1.24 3.26 12.36
CA TYR A 153 -1.93 4.07 11.36
C TYR A 153 -1.82 3.49 9.95
N LEU A 154 -0.66 2.92 9.61
CA LEU A 154 -0.45 2.26 8.32
C LEU A 154 -1.28 0.96 8.25
N CYS A 155 -1.57 0.51 7.04
CA CYS A 155 -2.24 -0.76 6.80
C CYS A 155 -1.20 -1.79 6.40
N ASN A 156 -1.21 -2.98 7.02
CA ASN A 156 -0.46 -4.12 6.52
C ASN A 156 -1.37 -4.92 5.58
N PRO A 157 -1.18 -4.87 4.25
CA PRO A 157 -2.05 -5.59 3.32
C PRO A 157 -1.66 -7.07 3.17
N ILE A 158 -0.68 -7.54 3.94
CA ILE A 158 -0.19 -8.93 3.87
C ILE A 158 -0.85 -9.72 5.01
N GLY A 159 -1.79 -10.58 4.63
CA GLY A 159 -2.62 -11.34 5.56
C GLY A 159 -3.98 -10.67 5.84
N ASP A 160 -4.72 -11.24 6.78
CA ASP A 160 -6.10 -10.84 7.12
C ASP A 160 -6.22 -10.22 8.53
N ASP A 161 -5.09 -9.91 9.17
CA ASP A 161 -5.03 -9.46 10.57
C ASP A 161 -5.29 -7.96 10.76
N ASP A 162 -5.25 -7.17 9.67
CA ASP A 162 -5.55 -5.72 9.69
C ASP A 162 -6.86 -5.43 8.96
N ALA A 163 -7.33 -4.19 9.08
CA ALA A 163 -8.50 -3.72 8.36
C ALA A 163 -8.27 -3.76 6.85
N ASP A 164 -9.30 -4.17 6.11
CA ASP A 164 -9.32 -4.06 4.65
C ASP A 164 -8.98 -2.60 4.23
N PRO A 165 -7.93 -2.41 3.40
CA PRO A 165 -7.51 -1.08 2.92
C PRO A 165 -8.65 -0.23 2.35
N GLU A 166 -9.67 -0.83 1.71
CA GLU A 166 -10.82 -0.09 1.15
C GLU A 166 -11.74 0.51 2.21
N THR A 167 -11.67 0.01 3.44
CA THR A 167 -12.39 0.60 4.59
C THR A 167 -11.68 1.82 5.17
N LEU A 168 -10.43 2.06 4.76
CA LEU A 168 -9.58 3.16 5.22
C LEU A 168 -9.40 4.23 4.13
N VAL A 169 -9.14 3.80 2.89
CA VAL A 169 -8.88 4.68 1.73
C VAL A 169 -9.84 4.35 0.59
N SER A 170 -10.45 5.39 0.04
CA SER A 170 -11.29 5.34 -1.16
C SER A 170 -10.77 6.36 -2.18
N PHE A 171 -11.42 6.49 -3.33
CA PHE A 171 -10.98 7.38 -4.40
C PHE A 171 -12.11 8.23 -4.95
N VAL A 172 -11.77 9.49 -5.23
CA VAL A 172 -12.57 10.44 -6.01
C VAL A 172 -11.79 10.72 -7.28
N ALA A 173 -12.26 10.18 -8.42
CA ALA A 173 -11.45 10.04 -9.62
C ALA A 173 -10.10 9.39 -9.29
N THR A 174 -8.97 10.06 -9.52
CA THR A 174 -7.62 9.54 -9.23
C THR A 174 -7.09 9.94 -7.85
N THR A 175 -7.84 10.74 -7.10
CA THR A 175 -7.43 11.30 -5.81
C THR A 175 -7.86 10.38 -4.68
N ALA A 176 -6.89 9.91 -3.89
CA ALA A 176 -7.15 9.12 -2.70
C ALA A 176 -7.77 10.00 -1.60
N VAL A 177 -8.81 9.50 -0.94
CA VAL A 177 -9.53 10.17 0.16
C VAL A 177 -9.79 9.16 1.28
N PRO A 178 -9.89 9.59 2.55
CA PRO A 178 -10.33 8.69 3.62
C PRO A 178 -11.71 8.10 3.30
N ALA A 179 -11.88 6.79 3.46
CA ALA A 179 -13.13 6.10 3.13
C ALA A 179 -14.30 6.52 4.04
N VAL A 180 -14.00 6.99 5.26
CA VAL A 180 -14.99 7.52 6.21
C VAL A 180 -14.67 8.94 6.60
N ARG A 181 -15.71 9.71 6.95
CA ARG A 181 -15.61 11.18 7.16
C ARG A 181 -14.87 11.59 8.44
N ARG A 182 -14.97 10.80 9.51
CA ARG A 182 -14.44 11.12 10.85
C ARG A 182 -14.11 9.82 11.63
N GLY A 183 -13.45 9.97 12.77
CA GLY A 183 -13.14 8.87 13.69
C GLY A 183 -11.81 8.17 13.41
N PRO A 184 -11.48 7.09 14.14
CA PRO A 184 -10.19 6.40 14.04
C PRO A 184 -9.84 5.94 12.62
N ARG A 185 -10.80 5.34 11.90
CA ARG A 185 -10.60 4.91 10.50
C ARG A 185 -10.30 6.09 9.55
N ASN A 186 -10.91 7.25 9.78
CA ASN A 186 -10.58 8.46 9.02
C ASN A 186 -9.12 8.89 9.28
N ARG A 187 -8.68 8.84 10.54
CA ARG A 187 -7.29 9.18 10.91
C ARG A 187 -6.30 8.24 10.22
N ARG A 188 -6.55 6.92 10.26
CA ARG A 188 -5.76 5.92 9.52
C ARG A 188 -5.70 6.22 8.02
N GLY A 189 -6.86 6.41 7.39
CA GLY A 189 -6.93 6.75 5.96
C GLY A 189 -6.15 8.03 5.60
N ARG A 190 -6.31 9.10 6.40
CA ARG A 190 -5.56 10.35 6.21
C ARG A 190 -4.06 10.14 6.34
N VAL A 191 -3.62 9.48 7.40
CA VAL A 191 -2.20 9.19 7.62
C VAL A 191 -1.65 8.35 6.46
N ILE A 192 -2.32 7.28 6.02
CA ILE A 192 -1.85 6.47 4.87
C ILE A 192 -1.68 7.32 3.60
N ILE A 193 -2.65 8.17 3.29
CA ILE A 193 -2.63 9.03 2.11
C ILE A 193 -1.45 10.00 2.15
N ASP A 194 -1.26 10.68 3.28
CA ASP A 194 -0.22 11.67 3.47
C ASP A 194 1.17 11.01 3.57
N PHE A 195 1.27 9.90 4.30
CA PHE A 195 2.50 9.14 4.54
C PHE A 195 3.12 8.62 3.24
N PHE A 196 2.32 8.07 2.33
CA PHE A 196 2.82 7.58 1.05
C PHE A 196 2.70 8.59 -0.09
N GLY A 197 2.39 9.85 0.21
CA GLY A 197 2.19 10.90 -0.79
C GLY A 197 1.29 10.45 -1.94
N LEU A 198 0.19 9.77 -1.62
CA LEU A 198 -0.68 9.13 -2.62
C LEU A 198 -1.30 10.13 -3.59
N ASN A 199 -1.34 11.40 -3.21
CA ASN A 199 -1.87 12.52 -4.00
C ASN A 199 -0.79 13.53 -4.44
N LEU A 200 0.49 13.29 -4.12
CA LEU A 200 1.61 14.18 -4.48
C LEU A 200 2.32 13.75 -5.78
N ARG A 201 2.05 12.53 -6.25
CA ARG A 201 2.79 11.89 -7.33
C ARG A 201 2.01 11.94 -8.62
N GLU A 202 2.43 12.79 -9.54
CA GLU A 202 1.75 12.98 -10.83
C GLU A 202 1.64 11.67 -11.63
N ILE A 203 2.73 10.90 -11.74
CA ILE A 203 2.72 9.62 -12.45
C ILE A 203 1.72 8.63 -11.84
N LEU A 204 1.57 8.64 -10.51
CA LEU A 204 0.60 7.78 -9.84
C LEU A 204 -0.84 8.17 -10.19
N HIS A 205 -1.15 9.45 -10.27
CA HIS A 205 -2.45 9.92 -10.78
C HIS A 205 -2.66 9.51 -12.24
N ARG A 206 -1.61 9.57 -13.05
CA ARG A 206 -1.67 9.25 -14.49
C ARG A 206 -1.96 7.77 -14.74
N GLU A 207 -1.28 6.88 -14.02
CA GLU A 207 -1.53 5.43 -14.09
C GLU A 207 -2.96 5.06 -13.63
N ARG A 208 -3.46 5.70 -12.56
CA ARG A 208 -4.86 5.56 -12.12
C ARG A 208 -5.84 6.03 -13.19
N ALA A 209 -5.56 7.18 -13.83
CA ALA A 209 -6.39 7.73 -14.89
C ALA A 209 -6.41 6.83 -16.13
N GLN A 210 -5.28 6.25 -16.53
CA GLN A 210 -5.19 5.30 -17.63
C GLN A 210 -6.04 4.05 -17.35
N THR A 211 -5.99 3.54 -16.11
CA THR A 211 -6.83 2.40 -15.69
C THR A 211 -8.32 2.76 -15.76
N ILE A 212 -8.71 3.93 -15.24
CA ILE A 212 -10.10 4.42 -15.34
C ILE A 212 -10.51 4.62 -16.81
N ALA A 213 -9.63 5.15 -17.65
CA ALA A 213 -9.93 5.40 -19.06
C ALA A 213 -10.16 4.10 -19.84
N LEU A 214 -9.34 3.08 -19.60
CA LEU A 214 -9.51 1.76 -20.22
C LEU A 214 -10.87 1.14 -19.88
N PHE A 215 -11.17 1.00 -18.59
CA PHE A 215 -12.41 0.37 -18.14
C PHE A 215 -13.64 1.25 -18.37
N GLY A 216 -13.49 2.57 -18.24
CA GLY A 216 -14.54 3.54 -18.52
C GLY A 216 -14.97 3.53 -19.99
N SER A 217 -14.06 3.26 -20.92
CA SER A 217 -14.40 3.09 -22.34
C SER A 217 -15.32 1.89 -22.57
N ALA A 218 -15.02 0.74 -21.95
CA ALA A 218 -15.85 -0.45 -22.04
C ALA A 218 -17.23 -0.24 -21.37
N LEU A 219 -17.24 0.36 -20.17
CA LEU A 219 -18.48 0.72 -19.47
C LEU A 219 -19.35 1.68 -20.30
N GLU A 220 -18.72 2.61 -21.02
CA GLU A 220 -19.39 3.55 -21.90
C GLU A 220 -20.01 2.87 -23.13
N ALA A 221 -19.28 1.98 -23.78
CA ALA A 221 -19.79 1.17 -24.89
C ALA A 221 -21.00 0.34 -24.43
N LYS A 222 -20.90 -0.30 -23.26
CA LYS A 222 -22.01 -1.06 -22.65
C LYS A 222 -23.23 -0.20 -22.37
N ALA A 223 -23.02 1.00 -21.80
CA ALA A 223 -24.11 1.94 -21.52
C ALA A 223 -24.83 2.45 -22.78
N ARG A 224 -24.16 2.42 -23.94
CA ARG A 224 -24.74 2.80 -25.24
C ARG A 224 -25.37 1.63 -26.00
N GLY A 225 -25.28 0.40 -25.48
CA GLY A 225 -25.72 -0.80 -26.20
C GLY A 225 -24.80 -1.19 -27.36
N ALA A 226 -23.54 -0.75 -27.32
CA ALA A 226 -22.54 -0.96 -28.37
C ALA A 226 -21.31 -1.74 -27.88
N ALA A 227 -21.39 -2.38 -26.70
CA ALA A 227 -20.28 -3.18 -26.17
C ALA A 227 -20.04 -4.42 -27.03
N THR A 228 -18.76 -4.71 -27.28
CA THR A 228 -18.33 -5.99 -27.86
C THR A 228 -18.16 -7.05 -26.77
N ALA A 229 -17.87 -8.30 -27.16
CA ALA A 229 -17.51 -9.36 -26.22
C ALA A 229 -16.23 -9.02 -25.42
N GLU A 230 -15.29 -8.31 -26.04
CA GLU A 230 -14.06 -7.85 -25.41
C GLU A 230 -14.34 -6.76 -24.36
N ASP A 231 -15.27 -5.85 -24.62
CA ASP A 231 -15.71 -4.86 -23.62
C ASP A 231 -16.32 -5.55 -22.39
N ASP A 232 -17.19 -6.54 -22.61
CA ASP A 232 -17.78 -7.32 -21.52
C ASP A 232 -16.71 -8.10 -20.73
N ALA A 233 -15.70 -8.66 -21.42
CA ALA A 233 -14.57 -9.31 -20.78
C ALA A 233 -13.75 -8.32 -19.92
N ILE A 234 -13.49 -7.10 -20.41
CA ILE A 234 -12.82 -6.04 -19.64
C ILE A 234 -13.64 -5.69 -18.40
N ILE A 235 -14.94 -5.45 -18.55
CA ILE A 235 -15.83 -5.12 -17.42
C ILE A 235 -15.85 -6.24 -16.39
N GLY A 236 -15.84 -7.51 -16.82
CA GLY A 236 -15.75 -8.67 -15.95
C GLY A 236 -14.51 -8.69 -15.04
N ARG A 237 -13.44 -7.96 -15.40
CA ARG A 237 -12.19 -7.88 -14.62
C ARG A 237 -12.15 -6.75 -13.60
N ILE A 238 -13.18 -5.93 -13.43
CA ILE A 238 -13.18 -4.81 -12.46
C ILE A 238 -12.88 -5.29 -11.02
N GLY A 239 -13.33 -6.49 -10.67
CA GLY A 239 -13.08 -7.08 -9.35
C GLY A 239 -11.69 -7.69 -9.17
N ASP A 240 -10.93 -7.88 -10.25
CA ASP A 240 -9.65 -8.62 -10.24
C ASP A 240 -8.59 -7.84 -9.44
N PRO A 241 -8.09 -8.40 -8.33
CA PRO A 241 -7.08 -7.74 -7.50
C PRO A 241 -5.73 -7.60 -8.19
N ALA A 242 -5.47 -8.29 -9.32
CA ALA A 242 -4.23 -8.14 -10.08
C ALA A 242 -4.19 -6.88 -10.96
N ILE A 243 -5.32 -6.20 -11.15
CA ILE A 243 -5.37 -4.95 -11.90
C ILE A 243 -4.57 -3.86 -11.16
N PRO A 244 -3.73 -3.08 -11.86
CA PRO A 244 -3.06 -1.93 -11.26
C PRO A 244 -4.08 -0.96 -10.67
N HIS A 245 -3.81 -0.42 -9.48
CA HIS A 245 -4.69 0.56 -8.84
C HIS A 245 -6.15 0.05 -8.67
N ALA A 246 -6.32 -1.21 -8.30
CA ALA A 246 -7.62 -1.90 -8.29
C ALA A 246 -8.62 -1.21 -7.35
N SER A 247 -8.20 -0.71 -6.18
CA SER A 247 -9.08 0.03 -5.28
C SER A 247 -9.61 1.33 -5.91
N CYS A 248 -8.77 2.03 -6.68
CA CYS A 248 -9.17 3.22 -7.44
C CYS A 248 -10.18 2.87 -8.53
N LEU A 249 -9.95 1.79 -9.28
CA LEU A 249 -10.88 1.30 -10.31
C LEU A 249 -12.23 0.89 -9.70
N ARG A 250 -12.23 0.13 -8.60
CA ARG A 250 -13.47 -0.28 -7.92
C ARG A 250 -14.24 0.90 -7.35
N SER A 251 -13.55 1.92 -6.84
CA SER A 251 -14.17 3.18 -6.41
C SER A 251 -14.84 3.92 -7.57
N PHE A 252 -14.17 4.00 -8.73
CA PHE A 252 -14.76 4.54 -9.95
C PHE A 252 -15.98 3.73 -10.44
N HIS A 253 -15.90 2.40 -10.43
CA HIS A 253 -17.03 1.55 -10.82
C HIS A 253 -18.23 1.73 -9.89
N ARG A 254 -18.03 1.79 -8.55
CA ARG A 254 -19.09 2.12 -7.59
C ARG A 254 -19.76 3.46 -7.90
N LEU A 255 -18.96 4.48 -8.26
CA LEU A 255 -19.47 5.77 -8.69
C LEU A 255 -20.32 5.63 -9.97
N TRP A 256 -19.80 4.94 -10.98
CA TRP A 256 -20.51 4.72 -12.25
C TRP A 256 -21.86 4.03 -12.07
N THR A 257 -21.93 3.01 -11.21
CA THR A 257 -23.17 2.28 -10.91
C THR A 257 -24.17 3.17 -10.18
N LYS A 258 -23.70 3.99 -9.23
CA LYS A 258 -24.55 4.86 -8.40
C LYS A 258 -25.03 6.11 -9.13
N ASP A 259 -24.14 6.76 -9.87
CA ASP A 259 -24.37 7.98 -10.62
C ASP A 259 -23.62 7.92 -11.95
N ARG A 260 -24.32 7.44 -12.98
CA ARG A 260 -23.75 7.23 -14.32
C ARG A 260 -23.31 8.53 -14.98
N ALA A 261 -24.00 9.64 -14.73
CA ALA A 261 -23.64 10.93 -15.33
C ALA A 261 -22.31 11.45 -14.76
N LEU A 262 -22.15 11.39 -13.43
CA LEU A 262 -20.90 11.73 -12.77
C LEU A 262 -19.79 10.72 -13.08
N GLY A 263 -20.12 9.42 -13.22
CA GLY A 263 -19.20 8.39 -13.70
C GLY A 263 -18.67 8.70 -15.10
N ARG A 264 -19.54 9.06 -16.05
CA ARG A 264 -19.16 9.45 -17.42
C ARG A 264 -18.26 10.69 -17.42
N ARG A 265 -18.62 11.73 -16.67
CA ARG A 265 -17.78 12.92 -16.50
C ARG A 265 -16.40 12.57 -15.93
N THR A 266 -16.35 11.69 -14.93
CA THR A 266 -15.10 11.23 -14.31
C THR A 266 -14.22 10.49 -15.32
N TYR A 267 -14.83 9.59 -16.10
CA TYR A 267 -14.16 8.89 -17.20
C TYR A 267 -13.56 9.87 -18.21
N ASP A 268 -14.33 10.85 -18.69
CA ASP A 268 -13.86 11.81 -19.69
C ASP A 268 -12.68 12.65 -19.18
N LEU A 269 -12.76 13.12 -17.93
CA LEU A 269 -11.66 13.86 -17.30
C LEU A 269 -10.40 12.99 -17.14
N CYS A 270 -10.55 11.73 -16.70
CA CYS A 270 -9.42 10.81 -16.57
C CYS A 270 -8.81 10.47 -17.93
N ARG A 271 -9.63 10.25 -18.96
CA ARG A 271 -9.17 9.98 -20.32
C ARG A 271 -8.36 11.14 -20.89
N SER A 272 -8.82 12.38 -20.70
CA SER A 272 -8.07 13.58 -21.11
C SER A 272 -6.77 13.72 -20.31
N TYR A 273 -6.83 13.53 -18.99
CA TYR A 273 -5.66 13.62 -18.11
C TYR A 273 -4.60 12.56 -18.42
N ALA A 274 -4.99 11.33 -18.75
CA ALA A 274 -4.08 10.21 -18.99
C ALA A 274 -2.99 10.53 -20.04
N VAL A 275 -3.32 11.37 -21.03
CA VAL A 275 -2.44 11.77 -22.14
C VAL A 275 -2.00 13.24 -22.07
N SER A 276 -2.32 13.96 -21.00
CA SER A 276 -1.99 15.38 -20.87
C SER A 276 -0.50 15.62 -20.60
N ASN A 277 -0.06 16.87 -20.76
CA ASN A 277 1.32 17.26 -20.46
C ASN A 277 1.66 17.15 -18.96
N ALA A 278 2.96 17.08 -18.68
CA ALA A 278 3.48 17.15 -17.31
C ALA A 278 3.00 18.43 -16.59
N GLY A 279 2.74 18.34 -15.28
CA GLY A 279 2.25 19.46 -14.48
C GLY A 279 0.75 19.75 -14.62
N THR A 280 0.01 18.96 -15.40
CA THR A 280 -1.46 19.06 -15.41
C THR A 280 -2.01 18.69 -14.03
N ALA A 281 -2.98 19.46 -13.52
CA ALA A 281 -3.64 19.13 -12.26
C ALA A 281 -4.48 17.83 -12.39
N PRO A 282 -4.52 16.96 -11.36
CA PRO A 282 -5.35 15.76 -11.39
C PRO A 282 -6.85 16.07 -11.58
N PRO A 283 -7.63 15.14 -12.16
CA PRO A 283 -9.07 15.27 -12.31
C PRO A 283 -9.79 15.60 -11.00
N ASP A 284 -10.54 16.71 -10.99
CA ASP A 284 -11.38 17.12 -9.85
C ASP A 284 -12.86 17.16 -10.27
N ILE A 285 -13.65 16.22 -9.73
CA ILE A 285 -15.06 16.06 -10.06
C ILE A 285 -15.99 16.77 -9.06
N ARG A 286 -15.41 17.45 -8.06
CA ARG A 286 -16.16 18.21 -7.04
C ARG A 286 -16.43 19.66 -7.46
N ARG A 287 -15.83 20.10 -8.55
CA ARG A 287 -16.09 21.38 -9.21
C ARG A 287 -17.14 21.24 -10.29
#